data_AF-A7RDA4-F1
#
_entry.id   AF-A7RDA4-F1
#
_cell.length_a   1.000
_cell.length_b   1.000
_cell.length_c   1.000
_cell.angle_alpha   90.00
_cell.angle_beta   90.00
_cell.angle_gamma   90.00
#
_symmetry.space_group_name_H-M   'P 1'
#
loop_
_entity.id
_entity.type
_entity.pdbx_description
1 polymer ?
#
loop_
_entity_poly.entity_id
_entity_poly.type
_entity_poly.pdbx_seq_one_letter_code
_entity_poly.pdbx_strand_id
1 'polypeptide(L)'
;RSFADIRDIIRGKDLFIGYNEKDQQEKAKLQQSLKEIFQKIQENNPDLKTLKDEEIREYWWALNRKEVWKSLTCSEQLKGNKYFRRTCGGGQNPTETYDKCLCADTDVPTYLDYVPQYL
;
A
#
# COMPACT_ATOMS: atom_id res chain seq x y z
N ARG A 1 5.36 -5.79 6.64
CA ARG A 1 6.21 -4.65 6.24
C ARG A 1 6.03 -4.35 4.76
N SER A 2 6.08 -5.37 3.89
CA SER A 2 5.84 -5.26 2.44
C SER A 2 4.63 -4.40 2.02
N PHE A 3 3.52 -4.43 2.74
CA PHE A 3 2.35 -3.58 2.46
C PHE A 3 2.66 -2.06 2.51
N ALA A 4 3.45 -1.62 3.50
CA ALA A 4 3.88 -0.23 3.61
C ALA A 4 4.92 0.13 2.55
N ASP A 5 5.81 -0.80 2.18
CA ASP A 5 6.76 -0.57 1.10
C ASP A 5 6.05 -0.42 -0.25
N ILE A 6 5.02 -1.23 -0.53
CA ILE A 6 4.18 -1.09 -1.74
C ILE A 6 3.51 0.29 -1.78
N ARG A 7 2.99 0.75 -0.64
CA ARG A 7 2.42 2.11 -0.51
C ARG A 7 3.43 3.18 -0.88
N ASP A 8 4.65 3.08 -0.36
CA ASP A 8 5.70 4.06 -0.64
C ASP A 8 6.20 3.98 -2.09
N ILE A 9 6.23 2.81 -2.72
CA ILE A 9 6.49 2.65 -4.15
C ILE A 9 5.43 3.38 -4.98
N ILE A 10 4.14 3.15 -4.69
CA ILE A 10 3.02 3.77 -5.43
C ILE A 10 3.06 5.30 -5.31
N ARG A 11 3.35 5.81 -4.11
CA ARG A 11 3.44 7.25 -3.82
C ARG A 11 4.74 7.91 -4.27
N GLY A 12 5.72 7.14 -4.75
CA GLY A 12 7.04 7.64 -5.13
C GLY A 12 7.90 8.08 -3.93
N LYS A 13 7.62 7.56 -2.73
CA LYS A 13 8.34 7.87 -1.47
C LYS A 13 9.23 6.73 -0.99
N ASP A 14 9.29 5.63 -1.73
CA ASP A 14 10.17 4.50 -1.43
C ASP A 14 11.65 4.90 -1.51
N LEU A 15 12.39 4.62 -0.43
CA LEU A 15 13.78 5.00 -0.21
C LEU A 15 14.80 4.03 -0.83
N PHE A 16 14.38 2.91 -1.42
CA PHE A 16 15.30 1.94 -2.00
C PHE A 16 16.04 2.52 -3.22
N ILE A 17 17.36 2.70 -3.15
CA ILE A 17 18.11 3.32 -4.27
C ILE A 17 18.50 2.29 -5.35
N GLY A 18 18.44 0.99 -5.06
CA GLY A 18 18.99 -0.07 -5.93
C GLY A 18 20.35 -0.55 -5.44
N TYR A 19 20.63 -1.86 -5.53
CA TYR A 19 21.93 -2.41 -5.13
C TYR A 19 23.01 -2.24 -6.21
N ASN A 20 22.57 -2.05 -7.47
CA ASN A 20 23.43 -1.90 -8.63
C ASN A 20 22.71 -1.07 -9.71
N GLU A 21 23.39 -0.82 -10.84
CA GLU A 21 22.83 -0.03 -11.95
C GLU A 21 21.58 -0.66 -12.56
N LYS A 22 21.48 -1.99 -12.59
CA LYS A 22 20.31 -2.69 -13.12
C LYS A 22 19.07 -2.42 -12.26
N ASP A 23 19.19 -2.54 -10.94
CA ASP A 23 18.10 -2.27 -9.99
C ASP A 23 17.64 -0.80 -10.08
N GLN A 24 18.59 0.13 -10.23
CA GLN A 24 18.31 1.56 -10.42
C GLN A 24 17.49 1.81 -11.69
N GLN A 25 17.88 1.17 -12.80
CA GLN A 25 17.16 1.28 -14.07
C GLN A 25 15.76 0.66 -13.98
N GLU A 26 15.61 -0.49 -13.32
CA GLU A 26 14.31 -1.14 -13.11
C GLU A 26 13.38 -0.29 -12.23
N LYS A 27 13.90 0.27 -11.12
CA LYS A 27 13.15 1.21 -10.28
C LYS A 27 12.72 2.45 -11.07
N ALA A 28 13.61 3.03 -11.86
CA ALA A 28 13.29 4.19 -12.69
C ALA A 28 12.17 3.88 -13.71
N LYS A 29 12.23 2.73 -14.38
CA LYS A 29 11.19 2.27 -15.32
C LYS A 29 9.85 2.06 -14.63
N LEU A 30 9.85 1.46 -13.44
CA LEU A 30 8.65 1.26 -12.63
C LEU A 30 8.02 2.60 -12.24
N GLN A 31 8.82 3.53 -11.70
CA GLN A 31 8.33 4.86 -11.30
C GLN A 31 7.81 5.68 -12.48
N GLN A 32 8.48 5.58 -13.64
CA GLN A 32 8.01 6.21 -14.87
C GLN A 32 6.67 5.63 -15.34
N SER A 33 6.51 4.31 -15.29
CA SER A 33 5.25 3.64 -15.64
C SER A 33 4.10 4.07 -14.72
N LEU A 34 4.36 4.16 -13.41
CA LEU A 34 3.37 4.66 -12.44
C LEU A 34 2.98 6.11 -12.74
N LYS A 35 3.96 6.97 -13.04
CA LYS A 35 3.71 8.37 -13.41
C LYS A 35 2.80 8.48 -14.64
N GLU A 36 3.05 7.69 -15.67
CA GLU A 36 2.21 7.67 -16.88
C GLU A 36 0.79 7.17 -16.59
N ILE A 37 0.63 6.17 -15.72
CA ILE A 37 -0.70 5.69 -15.29
C ILE A 37 -1.46 6.79 -14.56
N PHE A 38 -0.86 7.43 -13.56
CA PHE A 38 -1.53 8.47 -12.79
C PHE A 38 -1.80 9.74 -13.60
N GLN A 39 -0.91 10.09 -14.54
CA GLN A 39 -1.17 11.17 -15.49
C GLN A 39 -2.40 10.85 -16.37
N LYS A 40 -2.51 9.63 -16.90
CA LYS A 40 -3.71 9.22 -17.66
C LYS A 40 -4.97 9.22 -16.81
N ILE A 41 -4.89 8.81 -15.54
CA ILE A 41 -6.02 8.92 -14.60
C ILE A 41 -6.41 10.38 -14.43
N GLN A 42 -5.45 11.28 -14.24
CA GLN A 42 -5.71 12.72 -14.10
C GLN A 42 -6.34 13.33 -15.36
N GLU A 43 -5.81 13.03 -16.55
CA GLU A 43 -6.30 13.56 -17.82
C GLU A 43 -7.76 13.15 -18.10
N ASN A 44 -8.11 11.91 -17.74
CA ASN A 44 -9.45 11.35 -17.94
C ASN A 44 -10.49 11.78 -16.90
N ASN A 45 -10.08 12.42 -15.80
CA ASN A 45 -10.97 12.82 -14.71
C ASN A 45 -10.88 14.34 -14.47
N PRO A 46 -11.87 15.14 -14.94
CA PRO A 46 -11.86 16.60 -14.80
C PRO A 46 -11.64 17.09 -13.36
N ASP A 47 -12.20 16.38 -12.38
CA ASP A 47 -12.11 16.73 -10.95
C ASP A 47 -10.68 16.58 -10.38
N LEU A 48 -9.82 15.81 -11.05
CA LEU A 48 -8.42 15.60 -10.63
C LEU A 48 -7.46 16.61 -11.25
N LYS A 49 -7.90 17.43 -12.21
CA LYS A 49 -7.01 18.38 -12.93
C LYS A 49 -6.37 19.43 -12.02
N THR A 50 -7.01 19.76 -10.90
CA THR A 50 -6.49 20.72 -9.92
C THR A 50 -5.54 20.09 -8.90
N LEU A 51 -5.50 18.76 -8.82
CA LEU A 51 -4.67 18.03 -7.85
C LEU A 51 -3.27 17.77 -8.42
N LYS A 52 -2.28 17.68 -7.54
CA LYS A 52 -0.94 17.22 -7.90
C LYS A 52 -0.92 15.69 -8.00
N ASP A 53 -0.01 15.15 -8.81
CA ASP A 53 0.22 13.70 -8.96
C ASP A 53 0.40 13.01 -7.59
N GLU A 54 1.13 13.64 -6.68
CA GLU A 54 1.32 13.16 -5.31
C GLU A 54 -0.01 13.00 -4.55
N GLU A 55 -0.91 13.98 -4.65
CA GLU A 55 -2.22 13.95 -3.97
C GLU A 55 -3.11 12.85 -4.55
N ILE A 56 -3.10 12.69 -5.88
CA ILE A 56 -3.86 11.64 -6.57
C ILE A 56 -3.39 10.25 -6.11
N ARG A 57 -2.08 10.04 -6.01
CA ARG A 57 -1.50 8.77 -5.53
C ARG A 57 -1.86 8.48 -4.07
N GLU A 58 -1.88 9.49 -3.21
CA GLU A 58 -2.32 9.35 -1.81
C GLU A 58 -3.79 8.93 -1.72
N TYR A 59 -4.67 9.60 -2.46
CA TYR A 59 -6.10 9.27 -2.50
C TYR A 59 -6.34 7.88 -3.09
N TRP A 60 -5.65 7.54 -4.17
CA TRP A 60 -5.72 6.22 -4.76
C TRP A 60 -5.32 5.14 -3.75
N TRP A 61 -4.23 5.34 -3.00
CA TRP A 61 -3.85 4.40 -1.95
C TRP A 61 -4.92 4.30 -0.87
N ALA A 62 -5.39 5.43 -0.33
CA ALA A 62 -6.40 5.45 0.73
C ALA A 62 -7.69 4.69 0.34
N LEU A 63 -8.11 4.81 -0.92
CA LEU A 63 -9.28 4.12 -1.47
C LEU A 63 -9.04 2.62 -1.68
N ASN A 64 -7.85 2.22 -2.15
CA ASN A 64 -7.59 0.85 -2.60
C ASN A 64 -6.81 -0.01 -1.59
N ARG A 65 -6.31 0.55 -0.49
CA ARG A 65 -5.44 -0.16 0.49
C ARG A 65 -6.07 -1.46 1.03
N LYS A 66 -7.40 -1.51 1.19
CA LYS A 66 -8.11 -2.71 1.64
C LYS A 66 -8.01 -3.85 0.61
N GLU A 67 -8.22 -3.53 -0.67
CA GLU A 67 -8.11 -4.51 -1.76
C GLU A 67 -6.66 -4.96 -1.97
N VAL A 68 -5.70 -4.03 -1.85
CA VAL A 68 -4.27 -4.38 -1.88
C VAL A 68 -3.93 -5.34 -0.74
N TRP A 69 -4.38 -5.06 0.49
CA TRP A 69 -4.15 -5.96 1.63
C TRP A 69 -4.76 -7.34 1.38
N LYS A 70 -6.02 -7.39 0.95
CA LYS A 70 -6.73 -8.63 0.60
C LYS A 70 -5.96 -9.45 -0.44
N SER A 71 -5.38 -8.80 -1.45
CA SER A 71 -4.58 -9.45 -2.49
C SER A 71 -3.28 -10.04 -1.92
N LEU A 72 -2.59 -9.34 -1.01
CA LEU A 72 -1.38 -9.84 -0.36
C LEU A 72 -1.67 -11.03 0.56
N THR A 73 -2.86 -11.05 1.15
CA THR A 73 -3.28 -12.10 2.07
C THR A 73 -4.02 -13.26 1.39
N CYS A 74 -4.13 -13.30 0.06
CA CYS A 74 -4.99 -14.29 -0.60
C CYS A 74 -4.45 -15.73 -0.53
N SER A 75 -3.13 -15.89 -0.37
CA SER A 75 -2.44 -17.18 -0.40
C SER A 75 -2.95 -18.17 0.65
N GLU A 76 -3.15 -19.43 0.25
CA GLU A 76 -3.47 -20.53 1.17
C GLU A 76 -2.35 -20.82 2.18
N GLN A 77 -1.11 -20.43 1.87
CA GLN A 77 0.02 -20.54 2.82
C GLN A 77 -0.17 -19.65 4.06
N LEU A 78 -1.06 -18.66 3.98
CA LEU A 78 -1.40 -17.78 5.10
C LEU A 78 -2.56 -18.32 5.93
N LYS A 79 -3.10 -19.50 5.59
CA LYS A 79 -4.20 -20.09 6.36
C LYS A 79 -3.76 -20.37 7.80
N GLY A 80 -4.56 -19.91 8.76
CA GLY A 80 -4.29 -19.94 10.18
C GLY A 80 -3.29 -18.90 10.67
N ASN A 81 -2.64 -18.15 9.77
CA ASN A 81 -1.71 -17.10 10.16
C ASN A 81 -2.45 -15.85 10.63
N LYS A 82 -1.86 -15.21 11.63
CA LYS A 82 -2.37 -13.99 12.25
C LYS A 82 -1.37 -12.86 12.08
N TYR A 83 -1.88 -11.64 11.97
CA TYR A 83 -1.08 -10.45 12.17
C TYR A 83 -0.61 -10.41 13.64
N PHE A 84 0.67 -10.12 13.83
CA PHE A 84 1.34 -10.25 15.12
C PHE A 84 0.86 -9.25 16.20
N ARG A 85 0.11 -8.21 15.81
CA ARG A 85 -0.50 -7.26 16.75
C ARG A 85 -2.02 -7.46 16.82
N ARG A 86 -2.56 -7.31 18.02
CA ARG A 86 -4.01 -7.20 18.24
C ARG A 86 -4.46 -5.81 17.86
N THR A 87 -5.10 -5.68 16.69
CA THR A 87 -5.48 -4.38 16.11
C THR A 87 -6.88 -4.38 15.51
N CYS A 88 -7.55 -5.53 15.42
CA CYS A 88 -8.91 -5.62 14.89
C CYS A 88 -9.93 -5.10 15.92
N GLY A 89 -11.03 -4.52 15.44
CA GLY A 89 -12.20 -4.16 16.27
C GLY A 89 -12.20 -2.77 16.92
N GLY A 90 -11.11 -1.99 16.82
CA GLY A 90 -11.03 -0.61 17.34
C GLY A 90 -11.23 -0.49 18.87
N GLY A 91 -10.79 0.64 19.45
CA GLY A 91 -11.07 0.96 20.86
C GLY A 91 -10.25 0.20 21.91
N GLN A 92 -10.84 -0.03 23.10
CA GLN A 92 -10.13 -0.52 24.30
C GLN A 92 -9.81 -2.03 24.29
N ASN A 93 -10.49 -2.83 23.46
CA ASN A 93 -10.35 -4.29 23.43
C ASN A 93 -10.04 -4.81 22.02
N PRO A 94 -8.84 -4.54 21.50
CA PRO A 94 -8.48 -4.99 20.16
C PRO A 94 -8.32 -6.52 20.12
N THR A 95 -8.81 -7.15 19.06
CA THR A 95 -8.71 -8.59 18.84
C THR A 95 -7.58 -8.93 17.86
N GLU A 96 -7.18 -10.20 17.88
CA GLU A 96 -6.31 -10.76 16.83
C GLU A 96 -7.05 -10.84 15.50
N THR A 97 -6.30 -10.86 14.41
CA THR A 97 -6.81 -11.35 13.14
C THR A 97 -7.13 -12.84 13.24
N TYR A 98 -8.03 -13.33 12.41
CA TYR A 98 -8.49 -14.72 12.48
C TYR A 98 -7.70 -15.62 11.53
N ASP A 99 -7.93 -15.45 10.23
CA ASP A 99 -7.35 -16.26 9.16
C ASP A 99 -6.71 -15.34 8.13
N LYS A 100 -5.62 -15.81 7.51
CA LYS A 100 -4.89 -15.07 6.47
C LYS A 100 -4.54 -13.64 6.87
N CYS A 101 -4.22 -13.39 8.14
CA CYS A 101 -3.92 -12.04 8.65
C CYS A 101 -5.05 -11.01 8.41
N LEU A 102 -6.31 -11.44 8.33
CA LEU A 102 -7.48 -10.57 8.15
C LEU A 102 -8.28 -10.42 9.44
N CYS A 103 -8.80 -9.21 9.65
CA CYS A 103 -9.86 -8.97 10.63
C CYS A 103 -11.19 -9.56 10.13
N ALA A 104 -12.15 -9.82 11.03
CA ALA A 104 -13.44 -10.42 10.65
C ALA A 104 -14.27 -9.53 9.72
N ASP A 105 -14.13 -8.21 9.86
CA ASP A 105 -14.70 -7.17 8.99
C ASP A 105 -13.87 -6.94 7.71
N THR A 106 -12.84 -7.75 7.47
CA THR A 106 -11.87 -7.63 6.36
C THR A 106 -11.03 -6.34 6.39
N ASP A 107 -11.01 -5.62 7.51
CA ASP A 107 -10.19 -4.43 7.65
C ASP A 107 -8.69 -4.75 7.69
N VAL A 108 -7.89 -3.77 7.25
CA VAL A 108 -6.44 -3.83 7.27
C VAL A 108 -5.98 -3.69 8.73
N PRO A 109 -5.33 -4.71 9.32
CA PRO A 109 -4.96 -4.72 10.74
C PRO A 109 -3.73 -3.84 11.04
N THR A 110 -3.29 -3.00 10.11
CA THR A 110 -2.06 -2.21 10.25
C THR A 110 -2.22 -0.80 9.71
N TYR A 111 -1.43 0.11 10.28
CA TYR A 111 -1.28 1.50 9.85
C TYR A 111 0.18 1.83 9.53
N LEU A 112 1.03 0.81 9.35
CA LEU A 112 2.43 1.01 8.97
C LEU A 112 2.58 1.73 7.63
N ASP A 113 1.58 1.57 6.75
CA ASP A 113 1.42 2.35 5.53
C ASP A 113 1.01 3.82 5.79
N TYR A 114 1.06 4.31 7.02
CA TYR A 114 0.99 5.75 7.35
C TYR A 114 2.18 6.22 8.19
N VAL A 115 3.14 5.33 8.46
CA VAL A 115 4.38 5.64 9.17
C VAL A 115 5.48 5.92 8.14
N PRO A 116 6.34 6.94 8.33
CA PRO A 116 7.54 7.14 7.50
C PRO A 116 8.42 5.89 7.43
N GLN A 117 8.94 5.57 6.23
CA GLN A 117 9.66 4.30 5.97
C GLN A 117 10.91 4.07 6.84
N TYR A 118 11.55 5.14 7.33
CA TYR A 118 12.81 5.07 8.09
C TYR A 118 12.63 4.84 9.60
N LEU A 119 11.39 4.72 10.10
CA LEU A 119 11.06 4.48 11.52
C LEU A 119 10.85 2.98 11.81
#